data_AF-A0A7S2JZM8-F1
#
_entry.id   AF-A0A7S2JZM8-F1
#
_cell.length_a   1.000
_cell.length_b   1.000
_cell.length_c   1.000
_cell.angle_alpha   90.00
_cell.angle_beta   90.00
_cell.angle_gamma   90.00
#
_symmetry.space_group_name_H-M   'P 1'
#
loop_
_entity.id
_entity.type
_entity.pdbx_description
1 polymer ?
#
loop_
_entity_poly.entity_id
_entity_poly.type
_entity_poly.pdbx_seq_one_letter_code
_entity_poly.pdbx_strand_id
1 'polypeptide(L)'
;GDKSDEEKTEARKEWFETDMPVMLEKVEKAVKLTSGKDGYAFGEKNSYADVAIFSLLKDCTMDADKEDTLKAAENCALLVSIAERISNEPNVSKWVESRPKSMF
;
A
#
# COMPACT_ATOMS: atom_id res chain seq x y z
N GLY A 1 19.66 22.22 1.74
CA GLY A 1 18.80 23.22 2.38
C GLY A 1 17.47 22.57 2.63
N ASP A 2 16.86 22.81 3.78
CA ASP A 2 15.48 22.38 3.99
C ASP A 2 14.58 23.04 2.96
N LYS A 3 13.66 22.25 2.36
CA LYS A 3 12.61 22.78 1.49
C LYS A 3 11.66 23.66 2.29
N SER A 4 11.09 24.68 1.66
CA SER A 4 10.02 25.49 2.27
C SER A 4 8.78 24.63 2.54
N ASP A 5 7.90 25.10 3.43
CA ASP A 5 6.66 24.39 3.72
C ASP A 5 5.72 24.34 2.49
N GLU A 6 5.80 25.35 1.63
CA GLU A 6 5.09 25.40 0.34
C GLU A 6 5.62 24.33 -0.62
N GLU A 7 6.94 24.21 -0.76
CA GLU A 7 7.58 23.17 -1.57
C GLU A 7 7.29 21.75 -1.07
N LYS A 8 7.20 21.55 0.26
CA LYS A 8 6.82 20.26 0.86
C LYS A 8 5.36 19.91 0.57
N THR A 9 4.48 20.90 0.61
CA THR A 9 3.04 20.71 0.36
C THR A 9 2.79 20.34 -1.11
N GLU A 10 3.39 21.06 -2.05
CA GLU A 10 3.27 20.75 -3.48
C GLU A 10 3.87 19.38 -3.81
N ALA A 11 5.05 19.04 -3.25
CA ALA A 11 5.66 17.74 -3.45
C ALA A 11 4.80 16.59 -2.88
N ARG A 12 4.15 16.79 -1.72
CA ARG A 12 3.21 15.82 -1.16
C ARG A 12 2.02 15.61 -2.09
N LYS A 13 1.48 16.70 -2.63
CA LYS A 13 0.35 16.64 -3.57
C LYS A 13 0.72 15.92 -4.86
N GLU A 14 1.84 16.27 -5.48
CA GLU A 14 2.38 15.60 -6.67
C GLU A 14 2.56 14.11 -6.43
N TRP A 15 3.10 13.74 -5.26
CA TRP A 15 3.27 12.34 -4.88
C TRP A 15 1.95 11.56 -4.89
N PHE A 16 0.94 12.01 -4.14
CA PHE A 16 -0.32 11.27 -4.01
C PHE A 16 -1.24 11.37 -5.22
N GLU A 17 -1.21 12.48 -5.94
CA GLU A 17 -2.10 12.70 -7.09
C GLU A 17 -1.51 12.22 -8.42
N THR A 18 -0.20 12.05 -8.53
CA THR A 18 0.46 11.71 -9.80
C THR A 18 1.43 10.53 -9.69
N ASP A 19 2.49 10.65 -8.89
CA ASP A 19 3.58 9.65 -8.90
C ASP A 19 3.14 8.30 -8.32
N MET A 20 2.46 8.32 -7.17
CA MET A 20 2.01 7.12 -6.49
C MET A 20 0.96 6.35 -7.30
N PRO A 21 -0.10 6.98 -7.88
CA PRO A 21 -1.00 6.27 -8.79
C PRO A 21 -0.27 5.59 -9.95
N VAL A 22 0.65 6.30 -10.63
CA VAL A 22 1.42 5.75 -11.75
C VAL A 22 2.31 4.58 -11.30
N MET A 23 2.90 4.67 -10.11
CA MET A 23 3.68 3.59 -9.51
C MET A 23 2.80 2.38 -9.19
N LEU A 24 1.65 2.57 -8.54
CA LEU A 24 0.73 1.50 -8.17
C LEU A 24 0.15 0.80 -9.41
N GLU A 25 -0.16 1.53 -10.48
CA GLU A 25 -0.60 0.92 -11.74
C GLU A 25 0.46 -0.02 -12.35
N LYS A 26 1.74 0.32 -12.23
CA LYS A 26 2.83 -0.55 -12.69
C LYS A 26 2.94 -1.80 -11.83
N VAL A 27 2.78 -1.66 -10.51
CA VAL A 27 2.78 -2.80 -9.58
C VAL A 27 1.57 -3.70 -9.82
N GLU A 28 0.36 -3.14 -9.99
CA GLU A 28 -0.87 -3.85 -10.35
C GLU A 28 -0.66 -4.69 -11.62
N LYS A 29 -0.06 -4.11 -12.67
CA LYS A 29 0.29 -4.84 -13.91
C LYS A 29 1.28 -5.97 -13.66
N ALA A 30 2.31 -5.74 -12.86
CA ALA A 30 3.30 -6.78 -12.53
C ALA A 30 2.68 -7.93 -11.73
N VAL A 31 1.80 -7.62 -10.77
CA VAL A 31 1.08 -8.62 -9.99
C VAL A 31 0.13 -9.43 -10.87
N LYS A 32 -0.58 -8.81 -11.81
CA LYS A 32 -1.43 -9.55 -12.79
C LYS A 32 -0.65 -10.58 -13.61
N LEU A 33 0.64 -10.37 -13.86
CA LEU A 33 1.49 -11.30 -14.61
C LEU A 33 2.03 -12.46 -13.76
N THR A 34 2.09 -12.26 -12.44
CA THR A 34 2.77 -13.19 -11.52
C THR A 34 1.81 -13.92 -10.60
N SER A 35 0.61 -13.40 -10.43
CA SER A 35 -0.48 -14.05 -9.73
C SER A 35 -0.94 -15.31 -10.47
N GLY A 36 -0.98 -16.43 -9.77
CA GLY A 36 -1.62 -17.66 -10.22
C GLY A 36 -3.07 -17.77 -9.75
N LYS A 37 -3.50 -16.90 -8.83
CA LYS A 37 -4.84 -16.88 -8.25
C LYS A 37 -5.17 -15.49 -7.70
N ASP A 38 -6.39 -15.01 -7.99
CA ASP A 38 -6.93 -13.77 -7.46
C ASP A 38 -6.71 -13.63 -5.95
N GLY A 39 -6.26 -12.45 -5.53
CA GLY A 39 -5.95 -12.14 -4.14
C GLY A 39 -4.55 -12.57 -3.68
N TYR A 40 -3.71 -13.10 -4.57
CA TYR A 40 -2.29 -13.39 -4.28
C TYR A 40 -1.35 -12.59 -5.18
N ALA A 41 -0.30 -12.05 -4.59
CA ALA A 41 0.70 -11.27 -5.31
C ALA A 41 1.58 -12.12 -6.25
N PHE A 42 1.83 -13.39 -5.90
CA PHE A 42 2.67 -14.30 -6.67
C PHE A 42 2.22 -15.75 -6.50
N GLY A 43 1.97 -16.45 -7.60
CA GLY A 43 1.45 -17.82 -7.56
C GLY A 43 0.10 -17.90 -6.85
N GLU A 44 -0.11 -18.92 -6.02
CA GLU A 44 -1.42 -19.24 -5.43
C GLU A 44 -1.44 -19.18 -3.88
N LYS A 45 -0.35 -18.71 -3.26
CA LYS A 45 -0.16 -18.72 -1.80
C LYS A 45 0.44 -17.42 -1.31
N ASN A 46 0.35 -17.20 0.01
CA ASN A 46 0.99 -16.07 0.66
C ASN A 46 2.49 -16.02 0.32
N SER A 47 2.89 -14.86 -0.17
CA SER A 47 4.26 -14.47 -0.40
C SER A 47 4.57 -13.23 0.42
N TYR A 48 5.85 -12.88 0.53
CA TYR A 48 6.23 -11.63 1.16
C TYR A 48 5.69 -10.40 0.39
N ALA A 49 5.43 -10.52 -0.91
CA ALA A 49 4.85 -9.44 -1.71
C ALA A 49 3.43 -9.08 -1.26
N ASP A 50 2.63 -10.06 -0.79
CA ASP A 50 1.30 -9.77 -0.23
C ASP A 50 1.40 -8.89 1.03
N VAL A 51 2.35 -9.19 1.90
CA VAL A 51 2.61 -8.43 3.13
C VAL A 51 3.16 -7.03 2.80
N ALA A 52 4.03 -6.92 1.79
CA ALA A 52 4.55 -5.63 1.35
C ALA A 52 3.44 -4.74 0.75
N ILE A 53 2.50 -5.31 -0.01
CA ILE A 53 1.33 -4.57 -0.55
C ILE A 53 0.40 -4.12 0.58
N PHE A 54 0.11 -5.00 1.55
CA PHE A 54 -0.61 -4.61 2.76
C PHE A 54 0.10 -3.45 3.47
N SER A 55 1.42 -3.56 3.62
CA SER A 55 2.20 -2.55 4.30
C SER A 55 2.09 -1.20 3.58
N LEU A 56 2.35 -1.19 2.26
CA LEU A 56 2.27 0.01 1.43
C LEU A 56 0.90 0.69 1.48
N LEU A 57 -0.19 -0.08 1.39
CA LEU A 57 -1.54 0.49 1.22
C LEU A 57 -2.29 0.78 2.52
N LYS A 58 -1.98 0.08 3.61
CA LYS A 58 -2.77 0.15 4.86
C LYS A 58 -1.97 0.44 6.12
N ASP A 59 -0.66 0.21 6.11
CA ASP A 59 0.12 0.08 7.35
C ASP A 59 1.31 1.05 7.47
N CYS A 60 2.01 1.32 6.38
CA CYS A 60 3.29 2.04 6.29
C CYS A 60 3.09 3.56 6.12
N THR A 61 1.84 4.02 6.10
CA THR A 61 1.50 5.43 5.93
C THR A 61 1.16 6.04 7.29
N MET A 62 1.57 7.30 7.47
CA MET A 62 1.10 8.10 8.61
C MET A 62 -0.43 8.10 8.59
N ASP A 63 -1.07 8.19 9.75
CA ASP A 63 -2.54 8.22 9.81
C ASP A 63 -3.14 9.33 8.91
N ALA A 64 -2.42 10.45 8.76
CA ALA A 64 -2.77 11.56 7.87
C ALA A 64 -2.70 11.24 6.36
N ASP A 65 -1.96 10.22 5.95
CA ASP A 65 -1.72 9.85 4.55
C ASP A 65 -2.56 8.65 4.09
N LYS A 66 -3.28 7.99 5.00
CA LYS A 66 -4.04 6.77 4.70
C LYS A 66 -5.12 6.98 3.65
N GLU A 67 -5.90 8.05 3.75
CA GLU A 67 -6.97 8.35 2.81
C GLU A 67 -6.41 8.64 1.41
N ASP A 68 -5.38 9.48 1.31
CA ASP A 68 -4.72 9.81 0.05
C ASP A 68 -4.06 8.59 -0.60
N THR A 69 -3.48 7.69 0.21
CA THR A 69 -2.92 6.41 -0.25
C THR A 69 -4.00 5.51 -0.86
N LEU A 70 -5.14 5.38 -0.20
CA LEU A 70 -6.25 4.56 -0.69
C LEU A 70 -6.85 5.15 -1.97
N LYS A 71 -6.95 6.48 -2.05
CA LYS A 71 -7.39 7.19 -3.25
C LYS A 71 -6.42 6.97 -4.41
N ALA A 72 -5.12 7.06 -4.18
CA ALA A 72 -4.10 6.77 -5.21
C ALA A 72 -4.18 5.31 -5.72
N ALA A 73 -4.69 4.39 -4.90
CA ALA A 73 -4.87 2.98 -5.22
C ALA A 73 -6.25 2.63 -5.82
N GLU A 74 -7.16 3.60 -6.04
CA GLU A 74 -8.57 3.32 -6.40
C GLU A 74 -8.73 2.49 -7.68
N ASN A 75 -7.79 2.64 -8.63
CA ASN A 75 -7.78 1.89 -9.90
C ASN A 75 -6.99 0.57 -9.83
N CYS A 76 -6.43 0.22 -8.66
CA CYS A 76 -5.59 -0.97 -8.44
C CYS A 76 -6.33 -2.02 -7.61
N ALA A 77 -7.45 -2.52 -8.14
CA ALA A 77 -8.35 -3.43 -7.43
C ALA A 77 -7.66 -4.71 -6.91
N LEU A 78 -6.69 -5.28 -7.66
CA LEU A 78 -5.97 -6.47 -7.21
C LEU A 78 -5.09 -6.14 -6.00
N LEU A 79 -4.32 -5.05 -6.04
CA LEU A 79 -3.51 -4.63 -4.88
C LEU A 79 -4.38 -4.34 -3.65
N VAL A 80 -5.52 -3.66 -3.83
CA VAL A 80 -6.46 -3.39 -2.73
C VAL A 80 -7.00 -4.70 -2.14
N SER A 81 -7.40 -5.66 -2.97
CA SER A 81 -7.90 -6.96 -2.50
C SER A 81 -6.84 -7.77 -1.73
N ILE A 82 -5.57 -7.71 -2.16
CA ILE A 82 -4.45 -8.36 -1.46
C ILE A 82 -4.25 -7.72 -0.08
N ALA A 83 -4.21 -6.39 -0.02
CA ALA A 83 -4.05 -5.65 1.23
C ALA A 83 -5.20 -5.92 2.20
N GLU A 84 -6.44 -5.98 1.72
CA GLU A 84 -7.62 -6.35 2.50
C GLU A 84 -7.52 -7.76 3.06
N ARG A 85 -7.22 -8.75 2.22
CA ARG A 85 -7.08 -10.13 2.63
C ARG A 85 -6.03 -10.28 3.73
N ILE A 86 -4.84 -9.72 3.55
CA ILE A 86 -3.76 -9.76 4.55
C ILE A 86 -4.16 -9.03 5.84
N SER A 87 -4.83 -7.88 5.75
CA SER A 87 -5.29 -7.15 6.95
C SER A 87 -6.30 -7.94 7.80
N ASN A 88 -7.03 -8.87 7.17
CA ASN A 88 -8.03 -9.73 7.81
C ASN A 88 -7.47 -11.09 8.27
N GLU A 89 -6.20 -11.39 8.01
CA GLU A 89 -5.56 -12.62 8.50
C GLU A 89 -5.40 -12.54 10.03
N PRO A 90 -5.93 -13.49 10.83
CA PRO A 90 -5.97 -13.39 12.29
C PRO A 90 -4.61 -13.12 12.94
N ASN A 91 -3.55 -13.73 12.39
CA ASN A 91 -2.19 -13.53 12.89
C ASN A 91 -1.65 -12.13 12.59
N VAL A 92 -2.02 -11.56 11.45
CA VAL A 92 -1.61 -10.20 11.05
C VAL A 92 -2.40 -9.17 11.88
N SER A 93 -3.71 -9.31 12.00
CA SER A 93 -4.53 -8.41 12.81
C SER A 93 -4.05 -8.38 14.27
N LYS A 94 -3.80 -9.56 14.86
CA LYS A 94 -3.25 -9.68 16.22
C LYS A 94 -1.87 -9.04 16.36
N TRP A 95 -1.02 -9.16 15.34
CA TRP A 95 0.29 -8.49 15.34
C TRP A 95 0.15 -6.97 15.28
N VAL A 96 -0.70 -6.44 14.39
CA VAL A 96 -0.94 -5.00 14.25
C VAL A 96 -1.48 -4.37 15.53
N GLU A 97 -2.32 -5.10 16.28
CA GLU A 97 -2.86 -4.66 17.57
C GLU A 97 -1.82 -4.64 18.69
N SER A 98 -0.89 -5.61 18.71
CA SER A 98 0.05 -5.82 19.82
C SER A 98 1.46 -5.28 19.58
N ARG A 99 1.84 -4.98 18.33
CA ARG A 99 3.17 -4.47 18.01
C ARG A 99 3.41 -3.11 18.67
N PRO A 100 4.66 -2.78 19.04
CA PRO A 100 5.01 -1.45 19.52
C PRO A 100 4.57 -0.37 18.52
N LYS A 101 3.99 0.72 19.04
CA LYS A 101 3.72 1.89 18.24
C LYS A 101 5.04 2.61 17.96
N SER A 102 5.35 2.79 16.69
CA SER A 102 6.46 3.60 16.20
C SER A 102 5.92 4.77 15.40
N MET A 103 6.71 5.84 15.29
CA MET A 103 6.40 6.98 14.41
C MET A 103 6.60 6.64 12.93
N PHE A 104 7.12 5.45 12.62
CA PHE A 104 7.38 4.92 11.29
C PHE A 104 7.14 3.41 11.31
#